data_AF-A0A9E2RFJ1-F1
#
_entry.id   AF-A0A9E2RFJ1-F1
#
_cell.length_a   1.000
_cell.length_b   1.000
_cell.length_c   1.000
_cell.angle_alpha   90.00
_cell.angle_beta   90.00
_cell.angle_gamma   90.00
#
_symmetry.space_group_name_H-M   'P 1'
#
loop_
_entity.id
_entity.type
_entity.pdbx_description
1 polymer ?
#
loop_
_entity_poly.entity_id
_entity_poly.type
_entity_poly.pdbx_seq_one_letter_code
_entity_poly.pdbx_strand_id
1 'polypeptide(L)'
;MNDEWKATPTLIGEVVELRAMRQDDAPALLACTARDTFKFFATRHPPSWDEAGFASFIAWHLAVPSTRMFAVIERATGTLVGCTCYLDVDAANRSVEIGCTFYDPEVRGTKLNPEAKLLLMRHAFETLGCERVFLKTDGRNMQSQRAIAKLGARYEGTLRRHRILPDGFIRDTVYFSVVKEEWPEVKVGLMTRLGRSEEGSRRSARVRSATAADVEQVLPLVEKICAMHRGMDARKYGFVPDIVERYRTWLPQRAADARSVLLVAEDDSGLAGFVVGTVEPEIPIYEVKEFGFIHDVWVEPRARRQGVGRMLALAALERFRAMGVKQVRLDTAIANEAARRLFAGCGFRASATEMIAEL
;
A
#
# COMPACT_ATOMS: atom_id res chain seq x y z
N MET A 1 16.41 13.07 -25.08
CA MET A 1 15.76 12.93 -23.75
C MET A 1 14.49 13.75 -23.83
N ASN A 2 13.30 13.15 -23.66
CA ASN A 2 12.03 13.88 -23.73
C ASN A 2 12.07 15.05 -22.73
N ASP A 3 11.63 16.25 -23.13
CA ASP A 3 11.70 17.44 -22.27
C ASP A 3 10.89 17.29 -20.97
N GLU A 4 9.91 16.39 -20.96
CA GLU A 4 9.10 16.03 -19.80
C GLU A 4 9.93 15.53 -18.60
N TRP A 5 11.02 14.80 -18.83
CA TRP A 5 11.90 14.32 -17.76
C TRP A 5 12.75 15.43 -17.12
N LYS A 6 12.85 16.59 -17.79
CA LYS A 6 13.55 17.78 -17.27
C LYS A 6 12.62 18.71 -16.50
N ALA A 7 11.32 18.66 -16.79
CA ALA A 7 10.34 19.50 -16.13
C ALA A 7 10.12 19.13 -14.66
N THR A 8 9.74 20.13 -13.87
CA THR A 8 9.16 19.95 -12.53
C THR A 8 7.73 20.50 -12.60
N PRO A 9 6.73 19.67 -12.96
CA PRO A 9 5.38 20.17 -13.16
C PRO A 9 4.73 20.61 -11.84
N THR A 10 3.67 21.42 -11.94
CA THR A 10 2.77 21.64 -10.80
C THR A 10 1.74 20.51 -10.78
N LEU A 11 1.67 19.77 -9.68
CA LEU A 11 0.72 18.69 -9.47
C LEU A 11 -0.27 19.10 -8.39
N ILE A 12 -1.55 19.18 -8.74
CA ILE A 12 -2.60 19.71 -7.85
C ILE A 12 -3.54 18.58 -7.45
N GLY A 13 -3.69 18.37 -6.14
CA GLY A 13 -4.73 17.54 -5.53
C GLY A 13 -5.80 18.37 -4.83
N GLU A 14 -6.61 17.76 -3.97
CA GLU A 14 -7.58 18.50 -3.14
C GLU A 14 -6.94 19.04 -1.86
N VAL A 15 -6.01 18.32 -1.23
CA VAL A 15 -5.35 18.68 0.04
C VAL A 15 -3.97 19.29 -0.20
N VAL A 16 -3.25 18.84 -1.22
CA VAL A 16 -1.88 19.25 -1.49
C VAL A 16 -1.68 19.77 -2.91
N GLU A 17 -0.87 20.81 -3.05
CA GLU A 17 -0.24 21.22 -4.30
C GLU A 17 1.26 20.94 -4.20
N LEU A 18 1.82 20.32 -5.22
CA LEU A 18 3.25 20.14 -5.40
C LEU A 18 3.70 21.04 -6.54
N ARG A 19 4.53 22.04 -6.24
CA ARG A 19 5.12 22.91 -7.26
C ARG A 19 6.64 22.86 -7.19
N ALA A 20 7.31 23.27 -8.26
CA ALA A 20 8.76 23.41 -8.25
C ALA A 20 9.22 24.27 -7.06
N MET A 21 10.22 23.78 -6.33
CA MET A 21 10.87 24.51 -5.25
C MET A 21 11.63 25.72 -5.81
N ARG A 22 11.51 26.87 -5.15
CA ARG A 22 12.16 28.12 -5.50
C ARG A 22 13.17 28.51 -4.42
N GLN A 23 14.15 29.33 -4.76
CA GLN A 23 15.12 29.81 -3.75
C GLN A 23 14.44 30.59 -2.63
N ASP A 24 13.47 31.43 -2.98
CA ASP A 24 12.75 32.27 -2.02
C ASP A 24 11.79 31.47 -1.10
N ASP A 25 11.69 30.14 -1.29
CA ASP A 25 10.97 29.26 -0.36
C ASP A 25 11.79 28.96 0.91
N ALA A 26 13.07 29.36 0.98
CA ALA A 26 13.95 29.06 2.11
C ALA A 26 13.40 29.48 3.48
N PRO A 27 12.81 30.69 3.67
CA PRO A 27 12.23 31.08 4.96
C PRO A 27 11.05 30.20 5.36
N ALA A 28 10.17 29.86 4.41
CA ALA A 28 9.00 29.03 4.67
C ALA A 28 9.41 27.57 4.95
N LEU A 29 10.38 27.05 4.21
CA LEU A 29 10.93 25.71 4.43
C LEU A 29 11.63 25.62 5.79
N LEU A 30 12.38 26.65 6.19
CA LEU A 30 12.96 26.75 7.54
C LEU A 30 11.86 26.71 8.61
N ALA A 31 10.81 27.52 8.45
CA ALA A 31 9.73 27.64 9.42
C ALA A 31 9.00 26.31 9.68
N CYS A 32 8.75 25.51 8.64
CA CYS A 32 8.03 24.24 8.76
C CYS A 32 8.93 23.02 9.09
N THR A 33 10.25 23.21 9.25
CA THR A 33 11.18 22.10 9.46
C THR A 33 11.49 21.90 10.95
N ALA A 34 11.20 20.71 11.48
CA ALA A 34 11.59 20.35 12.84
C ALA A 34 13.11 20.09 12.95
N ARG A 35 13.72 20.41 14.10
CA ARG A 35 15.18 20.29 14.34
C ARG A 35 15.74 18.87 14.11
N ASP A 36 14.94 17.85 14.36
CA ASP A 36 15.33 16.44 14.23
C ASP A 36 15.06 15.84 12.83
N THR A 37 14.52 16.64 11.89
CA THR A 37 14.11 16.18 10.54
C THR A 37 15.22 15.43 9.81
N PHE A 38 16.46 15.92 9.89
CA PHE A 38 17.58 15.37 9.14
C PHE A 38 18.30 14.20 9.83
N LYS A 39 17.84 13.75 11.01
CA LYS A 39 18.47 12.66 11.79
C LYS A 39 18.71 11.37 11.00
N PHE A 40 17.86 11.06 10.02
CA PHE A 40 17.94 9.85 9.19
C PHE A 40 18.29 10.11 7.71
N PHE A 41 18.62 11.35 7.37
CA PHE A 41 18.95 11.72 5.99
C PHE A 41 20.39 11.30 5.69
N ALA A 42 20.58 10.61 4.56
CA ALA A 42 21.93 10.35 4.02
C ALA A 42 22.39 11.42 3.03
N THR A 43 21.49 12.32 2.64
CA THR A 43 21.79 13.48 1.79
C THR A 43 22.23 14.66 2.66
N ARG A 44 22.64 15.74 1.98
CA ARG A 44 23.07 16.99 2.59
C ARG A 44 21.93 17.60 3.42
N HIS A 45 22.23 18.01 4.65
CA HIS A 45 21.38 18.83 5.50
C HIS A 45 21.72 20.32 5.31
N PRO A 46 20.84 21.27 5.69
CA PRO A 46 21.19 22.68 5.76
C PRO A 46 22.48 22.88 6.56
N PRO A 47 23.50 23.59 6.04
CA PRO A 47 24.78 23.80 6.72
C PRO A 47 24.67 24.68 7.98
N SER A 48 23.60 25.47 8.07
CA SER A 48 23.22 26.31 9.20
C SER A 48 21.71 26.25 9.38
N TRP A 49 21.22 26.53 10.59
CA TRP A 49 19.79 26.55 10.89
C TRP A 49 19.23 27.97 10.83
N ASP A 50 19.36 28.57 9.66
CA ASP A 50 18.89 29.90 9.29
C ASP A 50 18.47 29.89 7.81
N GLU A 51 17.96 31.02 7.33
CA GLU A 51 17.48 31.14 5.95
C GLU A 51 18.59 30.86 4.93
N ALA A 52 19.84 31.29 5.21
CA ALA A 52 20.98 31.06 4.35
C ALA A 52 21.33 29.56 4.21
N GLY A 53 21.22 28.81 5.31
CA GLY A 53 21.41 27.37 5.32
C GLY A 53 20.34 26.63 4.52
N PHE A 54 19.07 27.00 4.68
CA PHE A 54 17.98 26.41 3.90
C PHE A 54 18.04 26.81 2.42
N ALA A 55 18.44 28.04 2.09
CA ALA A 55 18.71 28.46 0.72
C ALA A 55 19.86 27.63 0.10
N SER A 56 20.93 27.38 0.86
CA SER A 56 22.02 26.51 0.40
C SER A 56 21.58 25.07 0.16
N PHE A 57 20.67 24.56 1.00
CA PHE A 57 20.07 23.23 0.84
C PHE A 57 19.21 23.13 -0.43
N ILE A 58 18.38 24.14 -0.70
CA ILE A 58 17.57 24.24 -1.92
C ILE A 58 18.47 24.36 -3.15
N ALA A 59 19.44 25.28 -3.14
CA ALA A 59 20.40 25.49 -4.22
C ALA A 59 21.11 24.20 -4.64
N TRP A 60 21.55 23.41 -3.65
CA TRP A 60 22.24 22.16 -3.91
C TRP A 60 21.33 21.15 -4.63
N HIS A 61 20.09 20.97 -4.18
CA HIS A 61 19.16 20.02 -4.81
C HIS A 61 18.74 20.49 -6.21
N LEU A 62 18.52 21.78 -6.42
CA LEU A 62 18.18 22.35 -7.74
C LEU A 62 19.34 22.22 -8.74
N ALA A 63 20.59 22.19 -8.27
CA ALA A 63 21.76 22.02 -9.12
C ALA A 63 22.02 20.56 -9.56
N VAL A 64 21.38 19.56 -8.94
CA VAL A 64 21.58 18.15 -9.29
C VAL A 64 20.71 17.80 -10.52
N PRO A 65 21.29 17.45 -11.68
CA PRO A 65 20.53 17.24 -12.91
C PRO A 65 19.48 16.11 -12.84
N SER A 66 19.71 15.11 -11.98
CA SER A 66 18.80 13.98 -11.73
C SER A 66 17.82 14.23 -10.58
N THR A 67 17.68 15.48 -10.11
CA THR A 67 16.76 15.85 -9.02
C THR A 67 15.69 16.83 -9.50
N ARG A 68 14.43 16.59 -9.11
CA ARG A 68 13.32 17.55 -9.20
C ARG A 68 12.77 17.75 -7.80
N MET A 69 12.95 18.94 -7.25
CA MET A 69 12.52 19.27 -5.89
C MET A 69 11.17 19.97 -5.91
N PHE A 70 10.23 19.47 -5.13
CA PHE A 70 8.90 20.03 -4.98
C PHE A 70 8.74 20.68 -3.61
N ALA A 71 8.25 21.91 -3.60
CA ALA A 71 7.62 22.50 -2.43
C ALA A 71 6.25 21.84 -2.24
N VAL A 72 5.94 21.49 -0.99
CA VAL A 72 4.67 20.85 -0.63
C VAL A 72 3.78 21.90 0.02
N ILE A 73 2.72 22.30 -0.67
CA ILE A 73 1.81 23.34 -0.24
C ILE A 73 0.51 22.70 0.24
N GLU A 74 0.10 22.98 1.48
CA GLU A 74 -1.23 22.60 1.94
C GLU A 74 -2.27 23.54 1.32
N ARG A 75 -3.22 23.00 0.57
CA ARG A 75 -4.17 23.81 -0.20
C ARG A 75 -5.16 24.58 0.67
N ALA A 76 -5.52 24.05 1.83
CA ALA A 76 -6.45 24.71 2.74
C ALA A 76 -5.91 26.04 3.26
N THR A 77 -4.59 26.13 3.45
CA THR A 77 -3.92 27.28 4.05
C THR A 77 -3.04 28.05 3.06
N GLY A 78 -2.73 27.47 1.90
CA GLY A 78 -1.76 28.00 0.95
C GLY A 78 -0.32 27.99 1.47
N THR A 79 -0.05 27.28 2.58
CA THR A 79 1.23 27.34 3.29
C THR A 79 2.16 26.22 2.85
N LEU A 80 3.45 26.52 2.72
CA LEU A 80 4.48 25.51 2.49
C LEU A 80 4.71 24.73 3.79
N VAL A 81 4.47 23.42 3.74
CA VAL A 81 4.51 22.52 4.91
C VAL A 81 5.52 21.38 4.73
N GLY A 82 6.45 21.52 3.80
CA GLY A 82 7.58 20.60 3.63
C GLY A 82 8.09 20.51 2.19
N CYS A 83 8.84 19.44 1.92
CA CYS A 83 9.31 19.14 0.58
C CYS A 83 9.28 17.65 0.26
N THR A 84 9.38 17.34 -1.02
CA THR A 84 9.60 15.99 -1.56
C THR A 84 10.33 16.11 -2.88
N CYS A 85 11.10 15.10 -3.27
CA CYS A 85 11.84 15.12 -4.53
C CYS A 85 11.55 13.89 -5.37
N TYR A 86 11.63 14.05 -6.68
CA TYR A 86 12.22 13.03 -7.52
C TYR A 86 13.74 13.11 -7.41
N LEU A 87 14.38 12.03 -6.99
CA LEU A 87 15.83 11.85 -6.94
C LEU A 87 16.22 10.75 -7.93
N ASP A 88 17.51 10.65 -8.23
CA ASP A 88 18.08 9.58 -9.07
C ASP A 88 17.24 9.33 -10.35
N VAL A 89 16.76 10.42 -10.98
CA VAL A 89 15.95 10.36 -12.20
C VAL A 89 16.79 9.75 -13.32
N ASP A 90 16.33 8.61 -13.83
CA ASP A 90 16.96 7.87 -14.92
C ASP A 90 15.95 7.70 -16.05
N ALA A 91 15.98 8.63 -17.01
CA ALA A 91 15.08 8.61 -18.16
C ALA A 91 15.36 7.44 -19.12
N ALA A 92 16.60 6.93 -19.17
CA ALA A 92 16.95 5.82 -20.05
C ALA A 92 16.34 4.51 -19.53
N ASN A 93 16.43 4.28 -18.22
CA ASN A 93 15.81 3.13 -17.55
C ASN A 93 14.35 3.37 -17.13
N ARG A 94 13.83 4.57 -17.37
CA ARG A 94 12.47 5.00 -17.02
C ARG A 94 12.17 4.74 -15.54
N SER A 95 13.05 5.24 -14.67
CA SER A 95 12.94 5.05 -13.23
C SER A 95 13.23 6.31 -12.44
N VAL A 96 12.68 6.38 -11.24
CA VAL A 96 12.87 7.53 -10.34
C VAL A 96 12.77 7.12 -8.87
N GLU A 97 13.55 7.77 -8.02
CA GLU A 97 13.37 7.70 -6.58
C GLU A 97 12.41 8.79 -6.10
N ILE A 98 11.46 8.45 -5.24
CA ILE A 98 10.78 9.45 -4.41
C ILE A 98 11.50 9.51 -3.06
N GLY A 99 12.11 10.65 -2.77
CA GLY A 99 12.93 10.84 -1.58
C GLY A 99 12.98 12.28 -1.12
N CYS A 100 13.95 12.60 -0.25
CA CYS A 100 14.10 13.91 0.39
C CYS A 100 12.76 14.45 0.93
N THR A 101 11.92 13.56 1.46
CA THR A 101 10.58 13.89 1.92
C THR A 101 10.61 14.19 3.40
N PHE A 102 10.18 15.39 3.77
CA PHE A 102 9.83 15.72 5.14
C PHE A 102 8.66 16.70 5.14
N TYR A 103 7.91 16.65 6.23
CA TYR A 103 6.74 17.49 6.44
C TYR A 103 6.81 18.14 7.82
N ASP A 104 6.19 19.30 7.92
CA ASP A 104 5.82 19.91 9.19
C ASP A 104 5.22 18.86 10.12
N PRO A 105 5.67 18.76 11.39
CA PRO A 105 5.07 17.86 12.38
C PRO A 105 3.54 17.91 12.44
N GLU A 106 2.93 19.09 12.28
CA GLU A 106 1.48 19.28 12.42
C GLU A 106 0.68 18.58 11.33
N VAL A 107 1.23 18.45 10.12
CA VAL A 107 0.55 17.80 8.99
C VAL A 107 0.87 16.30 8.88
N ARG A 108 1.67 15.74 9.80
CA ARG A 108 2.00 14.30 9.80
C ARG A 108 0.79 13.48 10.21
N GLY A 109 0.61 12.33 9.56
CA GLY A 109 -0.53 11.44 9.82
C GLY A 109 -1.85 11.86 9.16
N THR A 110 -1.89 13.03 8.52
CA THR A 110 -3.03 13.52 7.73
C THR A 110 -3.10 12.88 6.33
N LYS A 111 -4.02 13.37 5.49
CA LYS A 111 -4.14 12.99 4.07
C LYS A 111 -3.03 13.56 3.18
N LEU A 112 -2.18 14.45 3.69
CA LEU A 112 -1.19 15.18 2.88
C LEU A 112 -0.15 14.26 2.23
N ASN A 113 0.52 13.39 3.00
CA ASN A 113 1.51 12.46 2.44
C ASN A 113 0.90 11.45 1.44
N PRO A 114 -0.20 10.72 1.74
CA PRO A 114 -0.77 9.80 0.76
C PRO A 114 -1.22 10.50 -0.53
N GLU A 115 -1.73 11.75 -0.47
CA GLU A 115 -2.06 12.49 -1.69
C GLU A 115 -0.81 12.95 -2.45
N ALA A 116 0.21 13.46 -1.77
CA ALA A 116 1.46 13.86 -2.43
C ALA A 116 2.10 12.67 -3.16
N LYS A 117 2.10 11.47 -2.55
CA LYS A 117 2.62 10.25 -3.17
C LYS A 117 1.74 9.74 -4.31
N LEU A 118 0.42 9.88 -4.21
CA LEU A 118 -0.50 9.61 -5.32
C LEU A 118 -0.18 10.49 -6.53
N LEU A 119 -0.03 11.80 -6.34
CA LEU A 119 0.28 12.75 -7.41
C LEU A 119 1.63 12.44 -8.07
N LEU A 120 2.68 12.23 -7.26
CA LEU A 120 4.01 11.90 -7.77
C LEU A 120 4.04 10.55 -8.51
N MET A 121 3.42 9.49 -7.96
CA MET A 121 3.43 8.20 -8.63
C MET A 121 2.55 8.23 -9.89
N ARG A 122 1.42 8.94 -9.87
CA ARG A 122 0.58 9.13 -11.06
C ARG A 122 1.36 9.80 -12.18
N HIS A 123 2.02 10.92 -11.89
CA HIS A 123 2.87 11.59 -12.88
C HIS A 123 4.00 10.67 -13.39
N ALA A 124 4.68 9.96 -12.50
CA ALA A 124 5.76 9.05 -12.88
C ALA A 124 5.27 7.92 -13.82
N PHE A 125 4.20 7.20 -13.46
CA PHE A 125 3.73 6.05 -14.25
C PHE A 125 2.90 6.44 -15.47
N GLU A 126 2.04 7.45 -15.35
CA GLU A 126 1.02 7.78 -16.36
C GLU A 126 1.47 8.88 -17.32
N THR A 127 2.41 9.74 -16.91
CA THR A 127 2.96 10.80 -17.77
C THR A 127 4.36 10.45 -18.25
N LEU A 128 5.30 10.20 -17.34
CA LEU A 128 6.69 9.89 -17.71
C LEU A 128 6.87 8.47 -18.25
N GLY A 129 5.89 7.59 -18.05
CA GLY A 129 5.95 6.19 -18.48
C GLY A 129 7.02 5.39 -17.73
N CYS A 130 7.24 5.71 -16.44
CA CYS A 130 8.17 4.97 -15.59
C CYS A 130 7.83 3.47 -15.58
N GLU A 131 8.85 2.63 -15.67
CA GLU A 131 8.73 1.20 -15.36
C GLU A 131 8.77 0.97 -13.84
N ARG A 132 9.35 1.93 -13.10
CA ARG A 132 9.58 1.79 -11.67
C ARG A 132 9.69 3.12 -10.94
N VAL A 133 9.12 3.15 -9.74
CA VAL A 133 9.37 4.17 -8.71
C VAL A 133 9.95 3.48 -7.48
N PHE A 134 11.03 3.99 -6.92
CA PHE A 134 11.61 3.41 -5.70
C PHE A 134 11.74 4.43 -4.57
N LEU A 135 11.83 3.93 -3.34
CA LEU A 135 11.97 4.73 -2.13
C LEU A 135 13.02 4.07 -1.24
N LYS A 136 13.87 4.87 -0.60
CA LYS A 136 14.87 4.38 0.34
C LYS A 136 14.80 5.09 1.68
N THR A 137 15.10 4.38 2.75
CA THR A 137 15.14 4.94 4.10
C THR A 137 16.24 4.33 4.95
N ASP A 138 16.63 4.99 6.02
CA ASP A 138 17.53 4.44 7.04
C ASP A 138 16.87 3.24 7.72
N GLY A 139 17.64 2.17 7.97
CA GLY A 139 17.16 0.96 8.64
C GLY A 139 16.61 1.20 10.04
N ARG A 140 17.01 2.28 10.72
CA ARG A 140 16.49 2.69 12.04
C ARG A 140 15.17 3.46 11.94
N ASN A 141 14.83 4.01 10.77
CA ASN A 141 13.64 4.82 10.59
C ASN A 141 12.39 3.96 10.31
N MET A 142 11.90 3.30 11.36
CA MET A 142 10.72 2.43 11.29
C MET A 142 9.45 3.19 10.93
N GLN A 143 9.36 4.49 11.25
CA GLN A 143 8.22 5.32 10.88
C GLN A 143 8.13 5.46 9.35
N SER A 144 9.24 5.80 8.70
CA SER A 144 9.31 5.90 7.24
C SER A 144 9.08 4.55 6.57
N GLN A 145 9.69 3.47 7.06
CA GLN A 145 9.44 2.13 6.52
C GLN A 145 7.95 1.74 6.56
N ARG A 146 7.27 1.98 7.68
CA ARG A 146 5.82 1.75 7.80
C ARG A 146 5.02 2.67 6.88
N ALA A 147 5.43 3.94 6.74
CA ALA A 147 4.76 4.88 5.86
C ALA A 147 4.88 4.45 4.39
N ILE A 148 6.07 4.03 3.95
CA ILE A 148 6.36 3.54 2.59
C ILE A 148 5.58 2.24 2.32
N ALA A 149 5.62 1.27 3.23
CA ALA A 149 4.85 0.03 3.10
C ALA A 149 3.34 0.30 2.98
N LYS A 150 2.80 1.27 3.76
CA LYS A 150 1.39 1.69 3.67
C LYS A 150 1.03 2.39 2.35
N LEU A 151 1.99 2.82 1.54
CA LEU A 151 1.71 3.27 0.17
C LEU A 151 1.36 2.08 -0.75
N GLY A 152 1.74 0.86 -0.38
CA GLY A 152 1.71 -0.32 -1.25
C GLY A 152 3.04 -0.61 -1.92
N ALA A 153 4.12 0.08 -1.52
CA ALA A 153 5.46 -0.19 -2.03
C ALA A 153 6.03 -1.49 -1.41
N ARG A 154 6.65 -2.30 -2.25
CA ARG A 154 7.23 -3.61 -1.92
C ARG A 154 8.64 -3.47 -1.38
N TYR A 155 8.95 -4.12 -0.26
CA TYR A 155 10.33 -4.24 0.25
C TYR A 155 11.17 -5.11 -0.70
N GLU A 156 12.38 -4.68 -1.01
CA GLU A 156 13.27 -5.39 -1.93
C GLU A 156 14.56 -5.85 -1.31
N GLY A 157 14.98 -5.24 -0.21
CA GLY A 157 16.23 -5.59 0.44
C GLY A 157 16.77 -4.48 1.32
N THR A 158 17.81 -4.85 2.06
CA THR A 158 18.59 -3.92 2.88
C THR A 158 20.05 -3.99 2.43
N LEU A 159 20.56 -2.87 1.93
CA LEU A 159 21.98 -2.72 1.69
C LEU A 159 22.66 -2.48 3.04
N ARG A 160 23.41 -3.48 3.50
CA ARG A 160 24.13 -3.45 4.78
C ARG A 160 25.36 -2.56 4.67
N ARG A 161 25.59 -1.71 5.67
CA ARG A 161 26.71 -0.78 5.75
C ARG A 161 26.90 0.04 4.47
N HIS A 162 25.79 0.49 3.89
CA HIS A 162 25.74 1.13 2.58
C HIS A 162 26.41 2.51 2.54
N ARG A 163 26.25 3.34 3.59
CA ARG A 163 26.79 4.72 3.61
C ARG A 163 27.26 5.15 4.99
N ILE A 164 28.24 6.04 5.04
CA ILE A 164 28.64 6.77 6.25
C ILE A 164 27.85 8.08 6.27
N LEU A 165 27.10 8.33 7.34
CA LEU A 165 26.33 9.55 7.56
C LEU A 165 27.24 10.69 8.08
N PRO A 166 26.79 11.95 8.06
CA PRO A 166 27.58 13.08 8.57
C PRO A 166 28.01 12.95 10.04
N ASP A 167 27.25 12.20 10.86
CA ASP A 167 27.56 11.90 12.26
C ASP A 167 28.54 10.71 12.42
N GLY A 168 29.06 10.16 11.31
CA GLY A 168 29.93 8.99 11.29
C GLY A 168 29.19 7.65 11.39
N PHE A 169 27.86 7.65 11.55
CA PHE A 169 27.09 6.42 11.63
C PHE A 169 27.11 5.65 10.30
N ILE A 170 27.32 4.34 10.38
CA ILE A 170 27.32 3.45 9.22
C ILE A 170 25.90 2.95 8.99
N ARG A 171 25.24 3.53 8.00
CA ARG A 171 23.83 3.31 7.67
C ARG A 171 23.60 2.04 6.85
N ASP A 172 22.65 1.24 7.33
CA ASP A 172 21.91 0.29 6.51
C ASP A 172 20.79 1.01 5.74
N THR A 173 20.66 0.71 4.45
CA THR A 173 19.63 1.34 3.60
C THR A 173 18.60 0.33 3.18
N VAL A 174 17.36 0.56 3.60
CA VAL A 174 16.20 -0.24 3.23
C VAL A 174 15.62 0.29 1.94
N TYR A 175 15.40 -0.59 0.96
CA TYR A 175 14.82 -0.29 -0.33
C TYR A 175 13.40 -0.82 -0.46
N PHE A 176 12.54 0.03 -1.05
CA PHE A 176 11.21 -0.32 -1.50
C PHE A 176 11.00 0.12 -2.95
N SER A 177 10.06 -0.51 -3.64
CA SER A 177 9.66 -0.13 -4.99
C SER A 177 8.17 -0.30 -5.25
N VAL A 178 7.70 0.37 -6.30
CA VAL A 178 6.48 0.06 -7.02
C VAL A 178 6.91 -0.08 -8.47
N VAL A 179 6.53 -1.17 -9.13
CA VAL A 179 6.70 -1.31 -10.59
C VAL A 179 5.40 -1.01 -11.32
N LYS A 180 5.50 -0.80 -12.63
CA LYS A 180 4.39 -0.37 -13.49
C LYS A 180 3.16 -1.28 -13.37
N GLU A 181 3.35 -2.60 -13.28
CA GLU A 181 2.27 -3.57 -13.14
C GLU A 181 1.56 -3.50 -11.78
N GLU A 182 2.25 -3.01 -10.75
CA GLU A 182 1.72 -2.84 -9.40
C GLU A 182 1.00 -1.48 -9.23
N TRP A 183 1.29 -0.51 -10.10
CA TRP A 183 0.75 0.84 -10.01
C TRP A 183 -0.79 0.90 -9.93
N PRO A 184 -1.58 0.19 -10.77
CA PRO A 184 -3.04 0.25 -10.68
C PRO A 184 -3.58 -0.12 -9.29
N GLU A 185 -3.02 -1.14 -8.65
CA GLU A 185 -3.42 -1.57 -7.31
C GLU A 185 -2.98 -0.59 -6.22
N VAL A 186 -1.75 -0.06 -6.35
CA VAL A 186 -1.21 0.98 -5.45
C VAL A 186 -2.07 2.25 -5.52
N LYS A 187 -2.43 2.68 -6.73
CA LYS A 187 -3.29 3.84 -7.00
C LYS A 187 -4.65 3.69 -6.33
N VAL A 188 -5.31 2.55 -6.50
CA VAL A 188 -6.60 2.25 -5.83
C VAL A 188 -6.45 2.32 -4.30
N GLY A 189 -5.35 1.80 -3.75
CA GLY A 189 -5.04 1.90 -2.33
C GLY A 189 -4.94 3.32 -1.80
N LEU A 190 -4.19 4.15 -2.51
CA LEU A 190 -3.99 5.55 -2.15
C LEU A 190 -5.31 6.32 -2.27
N MET A 191 -6.08 6.10 -3.34
CA MET A 191 -7.42 6.70 -3.51
C MET A 191 -8.38 6.30 -2.39
N THR A 192 -8.43 5.01 -2.05
CA THR A 192 -9.25 4.49 -0.94
C THR A 192 -8.87 5.15 0.38
N ARG A 193 -7.56 5.27 0.66
CA ARG A 193 -7.07 5.94 1.88
C ARG A 193 -7.41 7.43 1.93
N LEU A 194 -7.56 8.07 0.77
CA LEU A 194 -8.01 9.46 0.68
C LEU A 194 -9.54 9.59 0.77
N GLY A 195 -10.28 8.47 0.75
CA GLY A 195 -11.74 8.44 0.71
C GLY A 195 -12.31 8.78 -0.66
N ARG A 196 -11.56 8.46 -1.74
CA ARG A 196 -11.92 8.79 -3.11
C ARG A 196 -12.10 7.56 -3.98
N SER A 197 -12.98 7.67 -4.97
CA SER A 197 -13.12 6.79 -6.13
C SER A 197 -12.64 7.54 -7.39
N GLU A 198 -12.04 6.86 -8.37
CA GLU A 198 -11.70 7.52 -9.65
C GLU A 198 -12.95 7.91 -10.43
N GLU A 199 -13.11 9.20 -10.75
CA GLU A 199 -14.00 9.68 -11.81
C GLU A 199 -13.46 9.19 -13.16
N GLY A 200 -14.10 8.15 -13.69
CA GLY A 200 -13.68 7.41 -14.88
C GLY A 200 -13.76 5.88 -14.71
N SER A 201 -13.75 5.39 -13.46
CA SER A 201 -14.02 3.99 -13.15
C SER A 201 -15.53 3.75 -12.97
N ARG A 202 -16.30 3.87 -14.06
CA ARG A 202 -17.65 3.25 -14.14
C ARG A 202 -17.57 1.72 -14.31
N ARG A 203 -16.61 1.08 -13.64
CA ARG A 203 -16.50 -0.39 -13.49
C ARG A 203 -16.10 -0.75 -12.06
N SER A 204 -16.43 0.08 -11.06
CA SER A 204 -16.06 -0.22 -9.69
C SER A 204 -16.90 -1.36 -9.15
N ALA A 205 -16.27 -2.53 -8.97
CA ALA A 205 -16.89 -3.59 -8.19
C ALA A 205 -17.28 -3.04 -6.81
N ARG A 206 -18.54 -3.24 -6.40
CA ARG A 206 -19.05 -2.83 -5.10
C ARG A 206 -18.94 -4.01 -4.15
N VAL A 207 -18.35 -3.79 -2.97
CA VAL A 207 -18.32 -4.80 -1.90
C VAL A 207 -19.50 -4.59 -0.96
N ARG A 208 -20.23 -5.65 -0.66
CA ARG A 208 -21.33 -5.66 0.32
C ARG A 208 -21.37 -6.97 1.10
N SER A 209 -22.11 -6.96 2.21
CA SER A 209 -22.48 -8.20 2.90
C SER A 209 -23.31 -9.08 1.98
N ALA A 210 -22.99 -10.36 1.97
CA ALA A 210 -23.78 -11.36 1.28
C ALA A 210 -25.02 -11.72 2.10
N THR A 211 -26.05 -12.14 1.39
CA THR A 211 -27.29 -12.70 1.93
C THR A 211 -27.40 -14.17 1.52
N ALA A 212 -28.36 -14.90 2.09
CA ALA A 212 -28.62 -16.28 1.66
C ALA A 212 -28.94 -16.39 0.16
N ALA A 213 -29.51 -15.34 -0.46
CA ALA A 213 -29.83 -15.31 -1.88
C ALA A 213 -28.58 -15.23 -2.79
N ASP A 214 -27.44 -14.78 -2.25
CA ASP A 214 -26.18 -14.69 -3.01
C ASP A 214 -25.47 -16.05 -3.11
N VAL A 215 -25.82 -17.02 -2.26
CA VAL A 215 -25.09 -18.30 -2.12
C VAL A 215 -25.02 -19.04 -3.45
N GLU A 216 -26.13 -19.14 -4.18
CA GLU A 216 -26.18 -19.79 -5.48
C GLU A 216 -25.17 -19.22 -6.49
N GLN A 217 -24.92 -17.92 -6.43
CA GLN A 217 -23.96 -17.25 -7.30
C GLN A 217 -22.52 -17.36 -6.79
N VAL A 218 -22.32 -17.65 -5.49
CA VAL A 218 -21.00 -17.86 -4.89
C VAL A 218 -20.50 -19.29 -5.13
N LEU A 219 -21.39 -20.29 -5.23
CA LEU A 219 -21.01 -21.70 -5.40
C LEU A 219 -20.09 -21.97 -6.62
N PRO A 220 -20.30 -21.38 -7.81
CA PRO A 220 -19.35 -21.53 -8.92
C PRO A 220 -17.96 -20.96 -8.62
N LEU A 221 -17.86 -19.95 -7.76
CA LEU A 221 -16.58 -19.35 -7.35
C LEU A 221 -15.88 -20.26 -6.33
N VAL A 222 -16.65 -20.91 -5.44
CA VAL A 222 -16.16 -21.96 -4.53
C VAL A 222 -15.57 -23.13 -5.31
N GLU A 223 -16.27 -23.60 -6.36
CA GLU A 223 -15.75 -24.69 -7.19
C GLU A 223 -14.40 -24.32 -7.82
N LYS A 224 -14.27 -23.09 -8.32
CA LYS A 224 -13.01 -22.58 -8.89
C LYS A 224 -11.87 -22.50 -7.87
N ILE A 225 -12.11 -22.04 -6.63
CA ILE A 225 -11.06 -22.00 -5.61
C ILE A 225 -10.66 -23.41 -5.16
N CYS A 226 -11.62 -24.33 -5.02
CA CYS A 226 -11.33 -25.74 -4.74
C CYS A 226 -10.48 -26.38 -5.84
N ALA A 227 -10.82 -26.14 -7.11
CA ALA A 227 -10.04 -26.63 -8.25
C ALA A 227 -8.62 -26.06 -8.25
N MET A 228 -8.46 -24.75 -7.97
CA MET A 228 -7.14 -24.12 -7.85
C MET A 228 -6.31 -24.75 -6.72
N HIS A 229 -6.90 -24.95 -5.54
CA HIS A 229 -6.22 -25.57 -4.40
C HIS A 229 -5.78 -27.01 -4.70
N ARG A 230 -6.67 -27.85 -5.25
CA ARG A 230 -6.29 -29.21 -5.72
C ARG A 230 -5.16 -29.19 -6.75
N GLY A 231 -5.16 -28.20 -7.65
CA GLY A 231 -4.08 -28.03 -8.63
C GLY A 231 -2.73 -27.63 -8.03
N MET A 232 -2.71 -27.03 -6.83
CA MET A 232 -1.48 -26.70 -6.11
C MET A 232 -0.95 -27.89 -5.31
N ASP A 233 -1.83 -28.58 -4.57
CA ASP A 233 -1.48 -29.74 -3.77
C ASP A 233 -2.71 -30.64 -3.55
N ALA A 234 -2.83 -31.69 -4.37
CA ALA A 234 -3.98 -32.57 -4.32
C ALA A 234 -4.06 -33.42 -3.03
N ARG A 235 -2.93 -33.66 -2.34
CA ARG A 235 -2.92 -34.43 -1.09
C ARG A 235 -3.40 -33.59 0.08
N LYS A 236 -2.88 -32.36 0.20
CA LYS A 236 -3.35 -31.39 1.20
C LYS A 236 -4.82 -31.03 0.97
N TYR A 237 -5.20 -30.73 -0.27
CA TYR A 237 -6.54 -30.25 -0.61
C TYR A 237 -7.46 -31.38 -1.12
N GLY A 238 -7.41 -32.52 -0.43
CA GLY A 238 -8.31 -33.65 -0.64
C GLY A 238 -9.72 -33.37 -0.09
N PHE A 239 -10.54 -32.64 -0.84
CA PHE A 239 -11.93 -32.39 -0.40
C PHE A 239 -12.78 -33.65 -0.48
N VAL A 240 -13.65 -33.83 0.52
CA VAL A 240 -14.72 -34.82 0.53
C VAL A 240 -15.63 -34.71 -0.71
N PRO A 241 -16.37 -35.78 -1.07
CA PRO A 241 -17.38 -35.72 -2.11
C PRO A 241 -18.41 -34.61 -1.83
N ASP A 242 -19.01 -34.10 -2.91
CA ASP A 242 -20.08 -33.09 -2.89
C ASP A 242 -19.72 -31.80 -2.15
N ILE A 243 -18.46 -31.35 -2.27
CA ILE A 243 -17.97 -30.14 -1.59
C ILE A 243 -18.86 -28.92 -1.85
N VAL A 244 -19.37 -28.76 -3.08
CA VAL A 244 -20.28 -27.66 -3.44
C VAL A 244 -21.57 -27.71 -2.61
N GLU A 245 -22.16 -28.89 -2.37
CA GLU A 245 -23.35 -29.01 -1.52
C GLU A 245 -23.08 -28.72 -0.05
N ARG A 246 -21.88 -29.06 0.42
CA ARG A 246 -21.46 -28.67 1.78
C ARG A 246 -21.39 -27.17 1.92
N TYR A 247 -20.83 -26.46 0.93
CA TYR A 247 -20.86 -24.99 0.90
C TYR A 247 -22.27 -24.43 0.75
N ARG A 248 -23.14 -25.06 -0.05
CA ARG A 248 -24.56 -24.64 -0.18
C ARG A 248 -25.28 -24.65 1.15
N THR A 249 -24.98 -25.63 2.01
CA THR A 249 -25.57 -25.73 3.35
C THR A 249 -24.89 -24.80 4.36
N TRP A 250 -23.59 -24.57 4.23
CA TRP A 250 -22.78 -23.84 5.21
C TRP A 250 -22.81 -22.32 5.03
N LEU A 251 -22.69 -21.81 3.79
CA LEU A 251 -22.63 -20.37 3.50
C LEU A 251 -23.87 -19.57 3.93
N PRO A 252 -25.12 -20.05 3.78
CA PRO A 252 -26.29 -19.32 4.26
C PRO A 252 -26.23 -19.05 5.78
N GLN A 253 -25.68 -19.98 6.56
CA GLN A 253 -25.53 -19.83 8.00
C GLN A 253 -24.48 -18.76 8.34
N ARG A 254 -23.41 -18.64 7.54
CA ARG A 254 -22.40 -17.58 7.67
C ARG A 254 -22.96 -16.21 7.28
N ALA A 255 -23.86 -16.15 6.30
CA ALA A 255 -24.54 -14.91 5.90
C ALA A 255 -25.44 -14.36 7.03
N ALA A 256 -26.06 -15.25 7.81
CA ALA A 256 -26.98 -14.88 8.90
C ALA A 256 -26.29 -14.71 10.27
N ASP A 257 -25.09 -15.25 10.44
CA ASP A 257 -24.37 -15.23 11.71
C ASP A 257 -23.63 -13.89 11.93
N ALA A 258 -23.99 -13.19 13.01
CA ALA A 258 -23.37 -11.93 13.40
C ALA A 258 -21.88 -12.05 13.78
N ARG A 259 -21.37 -13.26 14.03
CA ARG A 259 -19.96 -13.55 14.29
C ARG A 259 -19.23 -14.14 13.08
N SER A 260 -19.84 -14.07 11.90
CA SER A 260 -19.25 -14.47 10.64
C SER A 260 -19.14 -13.30 9.68
N VAL A 261 -18.20 -13.39 8.75
CA VAL A 261 -18.01 -12.44 7.65
C VAL A 261 -18.25 -13.19 6.36
N LEU A 262 -19.31 -12.83 5.63
CA LEU A 262 -19.48 -13.23 4.24
C LEU A 262 -19.73 -11.96 3.40
N LEU A 263 -18.79 -11.63 2.55
CA LEU A 263 -18.86 -10.47 1.67
C LEU A 263 -18.76 -10.92 0.21
N VAL A 264 -19.49 -10.22 -0.66
CA VAL A 264 -19.40 -10.37 -2.10
C VAL A 264 -18.96 -9.06 -2.74
N ALA A 265 -18.20 -9.16 -3.83
CA ALA A 265 -17.93 -8.05 -4.73
C ALA A 265 -18.77 -8.25 -5.99
N GLU A 266 -19.51 -7.23 -6.41
CA GLU A 266 -20.35 -7.24 -7.61
C GLU A 266 -19.92 -6.14 -8.58
N ASP A 267 -19.78 -6.46 -9.86
CA ASP A 267 -19.59 -5.49 -10.95
C ASP A 267 -20.77 -5.58 -11.94
N ASP A 268 -20.74 -4.81 -13.03
CA ASP A 268 -21.81 -4.80 -14.04
C ASP A 268 -22.02 -6.17 -14.71
N SER A 269 -21.06 -7.10 -14.57
CA SER A 269 -21.13 -8.46 -15.10
C SER A 269 -21.55 -9.50 -14.04
N GLY A 270 -21.95 -9.08 -12.85
CA GLY A 270 -22.39 -9.92 -11.72
C GLY A 270 -21.33 -10.08 -10.62
N LEU A 271 -21.39 -11.18 -9.86
CA LEU A 271 -20.40 -11.41 -8.80
C LEU A 271 -18.98 -11.53 -9.38
N ALA A 272 -18.11 -10.67 -8.88
CA ALA A 272 -16.70 -10.54 -9.23
C ALA A 272 -15.78 -11.24 -8.23
N GLY A 273 -16.28 -11.53 -7.02
CA GLY A 273 -15.51 -12.22 -5.98
C GLY A 273 -16.28 -12.35 -4.68
N PHE A 274 -15.70 -13.09 -3.74
CA PHE A 274 -16.23 -13.22 -2.39
C PHE A 274 -15.10 -13.41 -1.36
N VAL A 275 -15.41 -13.14 -0.10
CA VAL A 275 -14.60 -13.54 1.06
C VAL A 275 -15.51 -14.11 2.14
N VAL A 276 -15.08 -15.21 2.75
CA VAL A 276 -15.73 -15.80 3.92
C VAL A 276 -14.74 -15.97 5.07
N GLY A 277 -15.19 -15.66 6.27
CA GLY A 277 -14.42 -15.80 7.50
C GLY A 277 -15.32 -15.96 8.73
N THR A 278 -14.75 -16.45 9.82
CA THR A 278 -15.45 -16.66 11.10
C THR A 278 -14.61 -16.15 12.26
N VAL A 279 -15.22 -15.90 13.41
CA VAL A 279 -14.46 -15.73 14.65
C VAL A 279 -14.26 -17.08 15.32
N GLU A 280 -13.02 -17.38 15.65
CA GLU A 280 -12.59 -18.65 16.24
C GLU A 280 -12.01 -18.45 17.64
N PRO A 281 -12.27 -19.39 18.57
CA PRO A 281 -11.65 -19.37 19.89
C PRO A 281 -10.17 -19.71 19.80
N GLU A 282 -9.38 -19.06 20.64
CA GLU A 282 -7.97 -19.41 20.85
C GLU A 282 -7.82 -20.39 22.01
N ILE A 283 -6.78 -21.23 21.97
CA ILE A 283 -6.48 -22.10 23.10
C ILE A 283 -6.19 -21.29 24.37
N PRO A 284 -6.61 -21.76 25.56
CA PRO A 284 -6.68 -20.93 26.78
C PRO A 284 -5.32 -20.67 27.45
N ILE A 285 -4.22 -20.72 26.71
CA ILE A 285 -2.87 -20.36 27.18
C ILE A 285 -2.42 -18.97 26.69
N TYR A 286 -3.11 -18.43 25.68
CA TYR A 286 -2.77 -17.12 25.12
C TYR A 286 -3.63 -15.99 25.72
N GLU A 287 -3.07 -14.78 25.68
CA GLU A 287 -3.79 -13.55 26.05
C GLU A 287 -4.95 -13.25 25.08
N VAL A 288 -4.72 -13.48 23.79
CA VAL A 288 -5.77 -13.43 22.77
C VAL A 288 -6.73 -14.57 23.02
N LYS A 289 -8.01 -14.25 23.21
CA LYS A 289 -9.07 -15.26 23.50
C LYS A 289 -9.79 -15.74 22.26
N GLU A 290 -9.84 -14.89 21.23
CA GLU A 290 -10.45 -15.20 19.96
C GLU A 290 -9.79 -14.38 18.85
N PHE A 291 -9.86 -14.88 17.62
CA PHE A 291 -9.34 -14.22 16.44
C PHE A 291 -10.29 -14.43 15.25
N GLY A 292 -10.29 -13.50 14.32
CA GLY A 292 -10.99 -13.68 13.05
C GLY A 292 -10.14 -14.56 12.14
N PHE A 293 -10.74 -15.52 11.46
CA PHE A 293 -10.06 -16.36 10.49
C PHE A 293 -10.72 -16.18 9.12
N ILE A 294 -9.95 -15.81 8.11
CA ILE A 294 -10.43 -15.76 6.72
C ILE A 294 -10.17 -17.14 6.10
N HIS A 295 -11.24 -17.82 5.73
CA HIS A 295 -11.22 -19.17 5.16
C HIS A 295 -10.93 -19.13 3.67
N ASP A 296 -11.77 -18.45 2.90
CA ASP A 296 -11.66 -18.39 1.44
C ASP A 296 -11.78 -16.95 0.94
N VAL A 297 -10.96 -16.63 -0.06
CA VAL A 297 -11.06 -15.40 -0.86
C VAL A 297 -10.90 -15.77 -2.32
N TRP A 298 -11.88 -15.41 -3.14
CA TRP A 298 -11.80 -15.57 -4.58
C TRP A 298 -12.13 -14.27 -5.30
N VAL A 299 -11.40 -14.02 -6.39
CA VAL A 299 -11.69 -12.96 -7.35
C VAL A 299 -11.64 -13.56 -8.75
N GLU A 300 -12.72 -13.35 -9.51
CA GLU A 300 -12.84 -13.78 -10.89
C GLU A 300 -11.72 -13.21 -11.75
N PRO A 301 -11.14 -13.98 -12.70
CA PRO A 301 -10.04 -13.50 -13.54
C PRO A 301 -10.32 -12.14 -14.21
N ARG A 302 -11.55 -11.91 -14.66
CA ARG A 302 -11.99 -10.65 -15.29
C ARG A 302 -11.92 -9.43 -14.37
N ALA A 303 -11.95 -9.64 -13.06
CA ALA A 303 -11.97 -8.61 -12.02
C ALA A 303 -10.65 -8.53 -11.22
N ARG A 304 -9.66 -9.37 -11.56
CA ARG A 304 -8.32 -9.30 -10.95
C ARG A 304 -7.59 -8.04 -11.39
N ARG A 305 -6.65 -7.59 -10.55
CA ARG A 305 -5.82 -6.38 -10.77
C ARG A 305 -6.62 -5.08 -10.88
N GLN A 306 -7.87 -5.08 -10.43
CA GLN A 306 -8.76 -3.91 -10.35
C GLN A 306 -9.05 -3.51 -8.90
N GLY A 307 -8.28 -4.04 -7.94
CA GLY A 307 -8.44 -3.76 -6.51
C GLY A 307 -9.52 -4.56 -5.79
N VAL A 308 -10.32 -5.38 -6.49
CA VAL A 308 -11.45 -6.14 -5.91
C VAL A 308 -11.04 -7.02 -4.72
N GLY A 309 -9.96 -7.79 -4.85
CA GLY A 309 -9.47 -8.62 -3.75
C GLY A 309 -9.07 -7.80 -2.53
N ARG A 310 -8.51 -6.60 -2.75
CA ARG A 310 -8.08 -5.70 -1.68
C ARG A 310 -9.29 -5.08 -0.99
N MET A 311 -10.31 -4.69 -1.76
CA MET A 311 -11.57 -4.20 -1.22
C MET A 311 -12.25 -5.26 -0.35
N LEU A 312 -12.32 -6.51 -0.81
CA LEU A 312 -12.85 -7.64 -0.03
C LEU A 312 -12.06 -7.85 1.26
N ALA A 313 -10.73 -7.92 1.19
CA ALA A 313 -9.88 -8.16 2.35
C ALA A 313 -9.96 -7.03 3.40
N LEU A 314 -9.92 -5.76 2.96
CA LEU A 314 -10.04 -4.61 3.85
C LEU A 314 -11.44 -4.52 4.48
N ALA A 315 -12.50 -4.76 3.71
CA ALA A 315 -13.86 -4.80 4.24
C ALA A 315 -14.05 -5.94 5.26
N ALA A 316 -13.41 -7.10 5.04
CA ALA A 316 -13.41 -8.19 6.01
C ALA A 316 -12.69 -7.79 7.31
N LEU A 317 -11.53 -7.15 7.22
CA LEU A 317 -10.82 -6.60 8.40
C LEU A 317 -11.66 -5.59 9.18
N GLU A 318 -12.38 -4.70 8.49
CA GLU A 318 -13.29 -3.75 9.12
C GLU A 318 -14.45 -4.44 9.84
N ARG A 319 -15.03 -5.48 9.24
CA ARG A 319 -16.08 -6.29 9.88
C ARG A 319 -15.61 -6.99 11.13
N PHE A 320 -14.45 -7.66 11.07
CA PHE A 320 -13.87 -8.27 12.28
C PHE A 320 -13.57 -7.23 13.36
N ARG A 321 -13.04 -6.07 12.99
CA ARG A 321 -12.81 -4.97 13.94
C ARG A 321 -14.11 -4.51 14.61
N ALA A 322 -15.20 -4.39 13.84
CA ALA A 322 -16.51 -4.03 14.38
C ALA A 322 -17.07 -5.07 15.36
N MET A 323 -16.68 -6.34 15.22
CA MET A 323 -17.00 -7.42 16.18
C MET A 323 -16.12 -7.40 17.44
N GLY A 324 -15.19 -6.45 17.58
CA GLY A 324 -14.27 -6.36 18.72
C GLY A 324 -13.07 -7.32 18.64
N VAL A 325 -12.88 -7.99 17.51
CA VAL A 325 -11.79 -8.93 17.29
C VAL A 325 -10.46 -8.18 17.19
N LYS A 326 -9.48 -8.58 18.01
CA LYS A 326 -8.17 -7.91 18.10
C LYS A 326 -7.15 -8.39 17.06
N GLN A 327 -7.37 -9.57 16.50
CA GLN A 327 -6.45 -10.21 15.57
C GLN A 327 -7.20 -10.94 14.47
N VAL A 328 -6.75 -10.80 13.21
CA VAL A 328 -7.27 -11.57 12.07
C VAL A 328 -6.13 -12.41 11.49
N ARG A 329 -6.41 -13.66 11.18
CA ARG A 329 -5.50 -14.68 10.68
C ARG A 329 -6.07 -15.28 9.39
N LEU A 330 -5.19 -15.87 8.60
CA LEU A 330 -5.51 -16.62 7.40
C LEU A 330 -4.31 -17.47 7.02
N ASP A 331 -4.58 -18.53 6.26
CA ASP A 331 -3.55 -19.33 5.63
C ASP A 331 -3.57 -19.11 4.12
N THR A 332 -2.39 -19.15 3.52
CA THR A 332 -2.23 -19.07 2.06
C THR A 332 -1.13 -20.02 1.64
N ALA A 333 -1.40 -20.80 0.60
CA ALA A 333 -0.39 -21.70 0.03
C ALA A 333 0.88 -20.93 -0.34
N ILE A 334 2.05 -21.53 -0.08
CA ILE A 334 3.35 -20.94 -0.43
C ILE A 334 3.43 -20.65 -1.93
N ALA A 335 2.89 -21.54 -2.77
CA ALA A 335 2.83 -21.36 -4.22
C ALA A 335 1.90 -20.22 -4.66
N ASN A 336 0.98 -19.76 -3.82
CA ASN A 336 0.02 -18.70 -4.16
C ASN A 336 0.61 -17.30 -3.89
N GLU A 337 1.55 -16.88 -4.74
CA GLU A 337 2.18 -15.57 -4.60
C GLU A 337 1.20 -14.40 -4.68
N ALA A 338 0.16 -14.52 -5.51
CA ALA A 338 -0.83 -13.46 -5.70
C ALA A 338 -1.61 -13.20 -4.41
N ALA A 339 -2.09 -14.25 -3.74
CA ALA A 339 -2.76 -14.11 -2.45
C ALA A 339 -1.81 -13.59 -1.36
N ARG A 340 -0.57 -14.08 -1.30
CA ARG A 340 0.44 -13.58 -0.36
C ARG A 340 0.69 -12.07 -0.52
N ARG A 341 0.81 -11.59 -1.77
CA ARG A 341 0.97 -10.16 -2.08
C ARG A 341 -0.26 -9.36 -1.67
N LEU A 342 -1.44 -9.85 -2.02
CA LEU A 342 -2.71 -9.22 -1.68
C LEU A 342 -2.83 -8.97 -0.16
N PHE A 343 -2.66 -10.02 0.64
CA PHE A 343 -2.82 -9.92 2.08
C PHE A 343 -1.71 -9.08 2.73
N ALA A 344 -0.46 -9.18 2.26
CA ALA A 344 0.62 -8.31 2.72
C ALA A 344 0.29 -6.81 2.48
N GLY A 345 -0.25 -6.48 1.29
CA GLY A 345 -0.71 -5.13 0.96
C GLY A 345 -1.90 -4.64 1.79
N CYS A 346 -2.64 -5.55 2.41
CA CYS A 346 -3.73 -5.25 3.34
C CYS A 346 -3.28 -5.15 4.81
N GLY A 347 -1.98 -5.29 5.08
CA GLY A 347 -1.40 -5.16 6.43
C GLY A 347 -1.25 -6.49 7.17
N PHE A 348 -1.49 -7.62 6.53
CA PHE A 348 -1.11 -8.93 7.09
C PHE A 348 0.41 -9.09 7.05
N ARG A 349 0.95 -9.86 8.00
CA ARG A 349 2.36 -10.26 8.02
C ARG A 349 2.44 -11.77 8.16
N ALA A 350 3.48 -12.38 7.61
CA ALA A 350 3.78 -13.78 7.91
C ALA A 350 4.07 -13.92 9.41
N SER A 351 3.47 -14.93 10.04
CA SER A 351 3.66 -15.25 11.46
C SER A 351 4.16 -16.67 11.71
N ALA A 352 3.84 -17.62 10.85
CA ALA A 352 4.24 -19.01 10.93
C ALA A 352 4.34 -19.65 9.53
N THR A 353 4.99 -20.81 9.46
CA THR A 353 5.00 -21.70 8.30
C THR A 353 4.32 -23.00 8.69
N GLU A 354 3.30 -23.41 7.96
CA GLU A 354 2.67 -24.72 8.13
C GLU A 354 3.57 -25.83 7.57
N MET A 355 3.69 -26.94 8.30
CA MET A 355 4.48 -28.11 7.92
C MET A 355 3.58 -29.35 7.97
N ILE A 356 3.63 -30.19 6.93
CA ILE A 356 2.77 -31.37 6.77
C ILE A 356 3.65 -32.61 6.64
N ALA A 357 3.28 -33.70 7.31
CA ALA A 357 3.84 -35.04 7.13
C ALA A 357 2.70 -35.99 6.78
N GLU A 358 2.83 -36.70 5.65
CA GLU A 358 1.89 -37.76 5.26
C GLU A 358 2.19 -39.02 6.06
N LEU A 359 1.17 -39.61 6.69
CA LEU A 359 1.29 -40.80 7.53
C LEU A 359 0.88 -42.08 6.80
#